data_AF-A0A453NML4-F1
#
_entry.id   AF-A0A453NML4-F1
#
_cell.length_a   1.000
_cell.length_b   1.000
_cell.length_c   1.000
_cell.angle_alpha   90.00
_cell.angle_beta   90.00
_cell.angle_gamma   90.00
#
_symmetry.space_group_name_H-M   'P 1'
#
loop_
_entity.id
_entity.type
_entity.pdbx_description
1 polymer ?
#
loop_
_entity_poly.entity_id
_entity_poly.type
_entity_poly.pdbx_seq_one_letter_code
_entity_poly.pdbx_strand_id
1 'polypeptide(L)'
;HMTLKEGTYEAKMSVPASFGPVGAVLVENEHHREMFIKDVKLITGGDESTAITFDVASWVHSKFDDPEPRVFFTVKSYLPSQTPPGIEALRKKELEKLRGDGHSERKFHERVYDYDTYNDLGDPDKNIDHKRPVLGTKEHPYPRRCRTGRPKTLYDPETERRSSPVYVPRDEQFSDVKGRTFSATTLRSGLHAILPALAPLLNNSQCFSHFPAIDALYSDGIPLPVDGHGGASFNVINDVIPRVVQMIEDTTEHVLRFEVPEMLESEHRRPCLVRQST
;
A
#
# COMPACT_ATOMS: atom_id res chain seq x y z
N HIS A 1 17.38 -4.80 -8.38
CA HIS A 1 16.94 -3.44 -8.03
C HIS A 1 16.24 -2.80 -9.23
N MET A 2 14.96 -2.47 -9.14
CA MET A 2 14.31 -1.61 -10.15
C MET A 2 14.61 -0.16 -9.78
N THR A 3 15.55 0.46 -10.48
CA THR A 3 15.81 1.90 -10.38
C THR A 3 14.75 2.65 -11.17
N LEU A 4 13.99 3.51 -10.51
CA LEU A 4 13.09 4.45 -11.17
C LEU A 4 13.95 5.38 -12.03
N LYS A 5 13.74 5.36 -13.35
CA LYS A 5 14.40 6.26 -14.28
C LYS A 5 13.49 7.46 -14.49
N GLU A 6 13.82 8.58 -13.85
CA GLU A 6 13.18 9.85 -14.16
C GLU A 6 13.62 10.34 -15.54
N GLY A 7 12.71 10.94 -16.28
CA GLY A 7 12.95 11.52 -17.59
C GLY A 7 12.09 12.75 -17.79
N THR A 8 12.62 13.72 -18.54
CA THR A 8 11.90 14.94 -18.92
C THR A 8 11.56 14.85 -20.40
N TYR A 9 10.31 15.18 -20.74
CA TYR A 9 9.82 15.24 -22.11
C TYR A 9 9.44 16.69 -22.41
N GLU A 10 9.88 17.18 -23.57
CA GLU A 10 9.57 18.52 -24.04
C GLU A 10 8.69 18.45 -25.28
N ALA A 11 7.63 19.25 -25.29
CA ALA A 11 6.75 19.41 -26.44
C ALA A 11 6.47 20.90 -26.67
N LYS A 12 6.32 21.28 -27.93
CA LYS A 12 5.96 22.64 -28.34
C LYS A 12 4.61 22.62 -29.04
N MET A 13 3.72 23.51 -28.63
CA MET A 13 2.40 23.67 -29.25
C MET A 13 2.12 25.15 -29.52
N SER A 14 1.37 25.42 -30.58
CA SER A 14 0.90 26.76 -30.91
C SER A 14 -0.56 26.88 -30.51
N VAL A 15 -0.89 27.91 -29.74
CA VAL A 15 -2.27 28.25 -29.35
C VAL A 15 -2.62 29.63 -29.88
N PRO A 16 -3.89 29.89 -30.25
CA PRO A 16 -4.31 31.22 -30.67
C PRO A 16 -4.07 32.27 -29.57
N ALA A 17 -3.80 33.52 -29.96
CA ALA A 17 -3.67 34.62 -28.99
C ALA A 17 -4.93 34.83 -28.14
N SER A 18 -6.10 34.41 -28.63
CA SER A 18 -7.39 34.45 -27.94
C SER A 18 -7.63 33.28 -26.96
N PHE A 19 -6.68 32.34 -26.81
CA PHE A 19 -6.85 31.15 -25.96
C PHE A 19 -7.04 31.50 -24.48
N GLY A 20 -6.48 32.64 -24.04
CA GLY A 20 -6.53 33.07 -22.66
C GLY A 20 -5.65 32.23 -21.73
N PRO A 21 -5.81 32.37 -20.41
CA PRO A 21 -5.01 31.65 -19.42
C PRO A 21 -5.30 30.14 -19.42
N VAL A 22 -4.25 29.31 -19.41
CA VAL A 22 -4.39 27.85 -19.32
C VAL A 22 -4.75 27.42 -17.89
N GLY A 23 -5.91 26.77 -17.73
CA GLY A 23 -6.40 26.28 -16.43
C GLY A 23 -6.28 24.77 -16.22
N ALA A 24 -6.12 23.99 -17.29
CA ALA A 24 -6.03 22.55 -17.25
C ALA A 24 -5.20 22.03 -18.44
N VAL A 25 -4.62 20.83 -18.28
CA VAL A 25 -3.97 20.06 -19.33
C VAL A 25 -4.61 18.68 -19.43
N LEU A 26 -4.75 18.19 -20.66
CA LEU A 26 -5.16 16.81 -20.93
C LEU A 26 -3.92 16.03 -21.34
N VAL A 27 -3.74 14.86 -20.72
CA VAL A 27 -2.61 13.98 -20.97
C VAL A 27 -3.14 12.61 -21.37
N GLU A 28 -2.74 12.18 -22.57
CA GLU A 28 -2.98 10.84 -23.09
C GLU A 28 -1.65 10.09 -23.12
N ASN A 29 -1.64 8.87 -22.62
CA ASN A 29 -0.47 8.01 -22.65
C ASN A 29 -0.60 7.02 -23.81
N GLU A 30 0.21 7.28 -24.84
CA GLU A 30 0.33 6.50 -26.07
C GLU A 30 1.05 5.15 -25.89
N HIS A 31 1.69 4.93 -24.73
CA HIS A 31 2.38 3.68 -24.45
C HIS A 31 1.41 2.61 -23.94
N HIS A 32 1.78 1.34 -24.15
CA HIS A 32 1.05 0.17 -23.63
C HIS A 32 1.25 -0.08 -22.12
N ARG A 33 1.96 0.81 -21.42
CA ARG A 33 2.21 0.72 -19.99
C ARG A 33 1.92 2.07 -19.36
N GLU A 34 1.42 2.05 -18.14
CA GLU A 34 1.21 3.25 -17.35
C GLU A 34 2.51 4.02 -17.10
N MET A 35 2.38 5.32 -16.89
CA MET A 35 3.48 6.23 -16.62
C MET A 35 3.15 7.08 -15.41
N PHE A 36 4.08 7.21 -14.46
CA PHE A 36 3.93 8.14 -13.36
C PHE A 36 4.38 9.54 -13.80
N ILE A 37 3.48 10.51 -13.75
CA ILE A 37 3.78 11.92 -14.06
C ILE A 37 3.93 12.67 -12.75
N LYS A 38 5.09 13.29 -12.57
CA LYS A 38 5.40 14.08 -11.37
C LYS A 38 4.79 15.48 -11.47
N ASP A 39 5.21 16.23 -12.49
CA ASP A 39 4.73 17.57 -12.76
C ASP A 39 4.67 17.83 -14.28
N VAL A 40 3.87 18.83 -14.66
CA VAL A 40 3.87 19.40 -16.01
C VAL A 40 4.16 20.89 -15.89
N LYS A 41 5.12 21.38 -16.67
CA LYS A 41 5.48 22.80 -16.72
C LYS A 41 5.17 23.37 -18.09
N LEU A 42 4.31 24.38 -18.11
CA LEU A 42 3.96 25.12 -19.32
C LEU A 42 4.68 26.47 -19.32
N ILE A 43 5.64 26.63 -20.23
CA ILE A 43 6.39 27.87 -20.42
C ILE A 43 5.71 28.68 -21.53
N THR A 44 5.39 29.94 -21.26
CA THR A 44 4.82 30.86 -22.26
C THR A 44 5.79 31.99 -22.57
N GLY A 45 6.04 32.27 -23.85
CA GLY A 45 6.89 33.42 -24.25
C GLY A 45 8.41 33.23 -24.10
N GLY A 46 8.88 32.01 -23.81
CA GLY A 46 10.32 31.66 -23.85
C GLY A 46 11.11 31.93 -22.57
N ASP A 47 10.46 32.35 -21.48
CA ASP A 47 11.08 32.53 -20.16
C ASP A 47 10.41 31.61 -19.13
N GLU A 48 11.21 30.93 -18.31
CA GLU A 48 10.75 30.04 -17.24
C GLU A 48 10.11 30.80 -16.08
N SER A 49 10.36 32.10 -15.93
CA SER A 49 9.81 32.93 -14.85
C SER A 49 8.28 33.00 -14.85
N THR A 50 7.64 32.78 -16.01
CA THR A 50 6.18 32.79 -16.18
C THR A 50 5.58 31.38 -16.27
N ALA A 51 6.38 30.34 -15.99
CA ALA A 51 5.94 28.96 -16.15
C ALA A 51 4.75 28.62 -15.24
N ILE A 52 3.70 28.07 -15.85
CA ILE A 52 2.55 27.51 -15.13
C ILE A 52 2.88 26.06 -14.79
N THR A 53 2.91 25.73 -13.50
CA THR A 53 3.16 24.36 -13.03
C THR A 53 1.87 23.66 -12.65
N PHE A 54 1.74 22.40 -13.07
CA PHE A 54 0.72 21.46 -12.68
C PHE A 54 1.36 20.43 -11.77
N ASP A 55 0.94 20.38 -10.51
CA ASP A 55 1.37 19.36 -9.56
C ASP A 55 0.51 18.11 -9.76
N VAL A 56 1.09 17.08 -10.40
CA VAL A 56 0.34 15.93 -10.92
C VAL A 56 0.41 14.76 -9.94
N ALA A 57 1.63 14.31 -9.63
CA ALA A 57 1.93 13.19 -8.73
C ALA A 57 0.99 11.98 -8.90
N SER A 58 0.75 11.54 -10.15
CA SER A 58 -0.26 10.53 -10.46
C SER A 58 0.16 9.60 -11.59
N TRP A 59 -0.32 8.36 -11.53
CA TRP A 59 -0.17 7.37 -12.61
C TRP A 59 -1.18 7.65 -13.72
N VAL A 60 -0.69 7.76 -14.96
CA VAL A 60 -1.51 7.86 -16.17
C VAL A 60 -1.57 6.48 -16.83
N HIS A 61 -2.79 5.93 -16.91
CA HIS A 61 -3.05 4.64 -17.54
C HIS A 61 -2.72 4.66 -19.04
N SER A 62 -2.48 3.50 -19.62
CA SER A 62 -2.33 3.35 -21.07
C SER A 62 -3.67 3.64 -21.76
N LYS A 63 -3.65 4.33 -22.91
CA LYS A 63 -4.89 4.60 -23.68
C LYS A 63 -5.62 3.34 -24.15
N PHE A 64 -4.92 2.20 -24.14
CA PHE A 64 -5.48 0.89 -24.49
C PHE A 64 -6.23 0.25 -23.32
N ASP A 65 -5.99 0.72 -22.09
CA ASP A 65 -6.74 0.31 -20.89
C ASP A 65 -8.01 1.16 -20.71
N ASP A 66 -7.85 2.48 -20.85
CA ASP A 66 -8.92 3.48 -20.86
C ASP A 66 -8.57 4.56 -21.89
N PRO A 67 -9.37 4.75 -22.95
CA PRO A 67 -9.05 5.70 -24.02
C PRO A 67 -9.28 7.16 -23.62
N GLU A 68 -9.86 7.42 -22.46
CA GLU A 68 -10.17 8.79 -22.04
C GLU A 68 -8.95 9.49 -21.42
N PRO A 69 -8.50 10.64 -21.96
CA PRO A 69 -7.36 11.36 -21.45
C PRO A 69 -7.52 11.80 -20.00
N ARG A 70 -6.40 11.89 -19.28
CA ARG A 70 -6.34 12.36 -17.90
C ARG A 70 -6.28 13.88 -17.86
N VAL A 71 -7.13 14.49 -17.04
CA VAL A 71 -7.11 15.94 -16.81
C VAL A 71 -6.31 16.29 -15.56
N PHE A 72 -5.48 17.32 -15.66
CA PHE A 72 -4.77 17.92 -14.54
C PHE A 72 -5.01 19.43 -14.51
N PHE A 73 -5.26 19.97 -13.33
CA PHE A 73 -5.57 21.39 -13.13
C PHE A 73 -4.37 22.14 -12.56
N THR A 74 -4.33 23.45 -12.76
CA THR A 74 -3.31 24.30 -12.13
C THR A 74 -3.43 24.26 -10.60
N VAL A 75 -2.36 24.62 -9.89
CA VAL A 75 -2.33 24.70 -8.41
C VAL A 75 -3.31 25.73 -7.82
N LYS A 76 -3.88 26.62 -8.64
CA LYS A 76 -4.88 27.60 -8.18
C LYS A 76 -6.16 26.92 -7.70
N SER A 77 -6.56 27.25 -6.47
CA SER A 77 -7.74 26.70 -5.82
C SER A 77 -9.00 27.53 -6.11
N TYR A 78 -10.11 26.85 -6.39
CA TYR A 78 -11.40 27.48 -6.66
C TYR A 78 -12.53 26.76 -5.91
N LEU A 79 -13.42 27.54 -5.26
CA LEU A 79 -14.73 27.03 -4.86
C LEU A 79 -15.54 26.62 -6.10
N PRO A 80 -16.52 25.70 -5.98
CA PRO A 80 -17.36 25.32 -7.12
C PRO A 80 -17.96 26.52 -7.86
N SER A 81 -18.50 27.51 -7.13
CA SER A 81 -19.07 28.75 -7.67
C SER A 81 -18.08 29.73 -8.30
N GLN A 82 -16.78 29.51 -8.08
CA GLN A 82 -15.69 30.36 -8.58
C GLN A 82 -14.89 29.67 -9.69
N THR A 83 -15.30 28.46 -10.10
CA THR A 83 -14.62 27.70 -11.16
C THR A 83 -14.69 28.49 -12.46
N PRO A 84 -13.55 28.78 -13.13
CA PRO A 84 -13.59 29.43 -14.44
C PRO A 84 -14.44 28.62 -15.43
N PRO A 85 -15.32 29.27 -16.23
CA PRO A 85 -16.23 28.58 -17.14
C PRO A 85 -15.53 27.60 -18.11
N GLY A 86 -14.30 27.93 -18.53
CA GLY A 86 -13.52 27.09 -19.44
C GLY A 86 -13.09 25.74 -18.87
N ILE A 87 -13.10 25.54 -17.55
CA ILE A 87 -12.70 24.28 -16.89
C ILE A 87 -13.83 23.64 -16.08
N GLU A 88 -15.02 24.25 -16.03
CA GLU A 88 -16.15 23.77 -15.24
C GLU A 88 -16.61 22.37 -15.68
N ALA A 89 -16.75 22.17 -16.99
CA ALA A 89 -17.12 20.87 -17.56
C ALA A 89 -16.07 19.79 -17.25
N LEU A 90 -14.78 20.13 -17.34
CA LEU A 90 -13.68 19.21 -17.01
C LEU A 90 -13.70 18.84 -15.53
N ARG A 91 -13.91 19.81 -14.64
CA ARG A 91 -14.02 19.57 -13.18
C ARG A 91 -15.17 18.62 -12.86
N LYS A 92 -16.34 18.83 -13.46
CA LYS A 92 -17.51 17.97 -13.25
C LYS A 92 -17.26 16.55 -13.76
N LYS A 93 -16.69 16.42 -14.96
CA LYS A 93 -16.39 15.13 -15.58
C LYS A 93 -15.37 14.32 -14.76
N GLU A 94 -14.31 14.96 -14.27
CA GLU A 94 -13.31 14.28 -13.42
C GLU A 94 -13.94 13.81 -12.10
N LEU A 95 -14.82 14.60 -11.48
CA LEU A 95 -15.53 14.18 -10.27
C LEU A 95 -16.47 12.99 -10.52
N GLU A 96 -17.17 12.96 -11.65
CA GLU A 96 -18.01 11.83 -12.05
C GLU A 96 -17.17 10.56 -12.28
N LYS A 97 -16.02 10.69 -12.95
CA LYS A 97 -15.07 9.60 -13.16
C LYS A 97 -14.51 9.04 -11.86
N LEU A 98 -14.14 9.91 -10.92
CA LEU A 98 -13.64 9.51 -9.60
C LEU A 98 -14.70 8.81 -8.75
N ARG A 99 -15.99 9.11 -8.92
CA ARG A 99 -17.08 8.38 -8.23
C ARG A 99 -17.39 7.04 -8.88
N GLY A 100 -17.24 6.95 -10.20
CA GLY A 100 -17.63 5.78 -10.97
C GLY A 100 -19.14 5.57 -11.00
N ASP A 101 -19.55 4.39 -11.43
CA ASP A 101 -20.95 4.00 -11.66
C ASP A 101 -21.54 3.09 -10.56
N GLY A 102 -20.75 2.69 -9.57
CA GLY A 102 -21.15 1.76 -8.51
C GLY A 102 -21.35 0.31 -8.96
N HIS A 103 -21.00 -0.02 -10.20
CA HIS A 103 -21.18 -1.34 -10.80
C HIS A 103 -19.82 -1.97 -11.14
N SER A 104 -19.82 -3.25 -11.52
CA SER A 104 -18.63 -4.01 -11.96
C SER A 104 -17.48 -4.16 -10.95
N GLU A 105 -16.55 -5.06 -11.28
CA GLU A 105 -15.30 -5.28 -10.57
C GLU A 105 -14.28 -4.20 -10.93
N ARG A 106 -13.56 -3.69 -9.93
CA ARG A 106 -12.57 -2.63 -10.11
C ARG A 106 -11.28 -3.15 -10.73
N LYS A 107 -10.71 -2.39 -11.66
CA LYS A 107 -9.44 -2.69 -12.32
C LYS A 107 -8.29 -1.89 -11.71
N PHE A 108 -7.07 -2.43 -11.71
CA PHE A 108 -5.93 -1.80 -11.04
C PHE A 108 -5.54 -0.40 -11.55
N HIS A 109 -5.81 -0.06 -12.81
CA HIS A 109 -5.54 1.28 -13.36
C HIS A 109 -6.62 2.32 -13.02
N GLU A 110 -7.75 1.88 -12.44
CA GLU A 110 -8.88 2.76 -12.11
C GLU A 110 -8.58 3.63 -10.89
N ARG A 111 -9.25 4.79 -10.82
CA ARG A 111 -9.17 5.74 -9.71
C ARG A 111 -10.57 5.99 -9.12
N VAL A 112 -11.38 4.95 -9.09
CA VAL A 112 -12.77 5.02 -8.63
C VAL A 112 -12.81 4.86 -7.12
N TYR A 113 -13.36 5.86 -6.44
CA TYR A 113 -13.61 5.93 -5.01
C TYR A 113 -15.09 5.71 -4.75
N ASP A 114 -15.41 4.53 -4.22
CA ASP A 114 -16.76 4.16 -3.86
C ASP A 114 -16.74 3.32 -2.57
N TYR A 115 -17.92 3.12 -1.98
CA TYR A 115 -18.09 2.55 -0.65
C TYR A 115 -18.71 1.17 -0.68
N ASP A 116 -18.25 0.31 0.20
CA ASP A 116 -18.88 -0.97 0.48
C ASP A 116 -18.66 -1.37 1.95
N THR A 117 -19.36 -2.40 2.40
CA THR A 117 -19.26 -3.00 3.73
C THR A 117 -18.05 -3.94 3.84
N TYR A 118 -17.67 -4.31 5.05
CA TYR A 118 -16.66 -5.36 5.27
C TYR A 118 -17.33 -6.73 5.17
N ASN A 119 -17.62 -7.12 3.94
CA ASN A 119 -18.11 -8.43 3.56
C ASN A 119 -17.04 -9.28 2.87
N ASP A 120 -15.78 -8.86 2.88
CA ASP A 120 -14.66 -9.49 2.16
C ASP A 120 -13.60 -10.10 3.09
N LEU A 121 -13.91 -10.22 4.38
CA LEU A 121 -13.01 -10.77 5.41
C LEU A 121 -13.10 -12.31 5.49
N GLY A 122 -14.27 -12.88 5.23
CA GLY A 122 -14.53 -14.32 5.29
C GLY A 122 -14.03 -15.06 4.04
N ASP A 123 -13.88 -16.39 4.14
CA ASP A 123 -13.53 -17.25 3.01
C ASP A 123 -14.29 -18.59 3.04
N PRO A 124 -15.64 -18.57 2.98
CA PRO A 124 -16.49 -19.75 3.12
C PRO A 124 -16.29 -20.78 1.99
N ASP A 125 -15.86 -20.35 0.80
CA ASP A 125 -15.53 -21.23 -0.33
C ASP A 125 -14.32 -22.12 -0.05
N LYS A 126 -13.38 -21.67 0.77
CA LYS A 126 -12.23 -22.47 1.21
C LYS A 126 -12.56 -23.38 2.38
N ASN A 127 -13.28 -22.85 3.37
CA ASN A 127 -13.79 -23.60 4.52
C ASN A 127 -14.98 -22.84 5.11
N ILE A 128 -16.10 -23.52 5.33
CA ILE A 128 -17.31 -22.92 5.91
C ILE A 128 -17.05 -22.26 7.28
N ASP A 129 -16.10 -22.78 8.06
CA ASP A 129 -15.69 -22.21 9.36
C ASP A 129 -14.99 -20.85 9.22
N HIS A 130 -14.58 -20.47 8.01
CA HIS A 130 -14.03 -19.16 7.70
C HIS A 130 -15.12 -18.13 7.36
N LYS A 131 -16.41 -18.48 7.44
CA LYS A 131 -17.50 -17.51 7.34
C LYS A 131 -17.37 -16.45 8.45
N ARG A 132 -17.57 -15.19 8.10
CA ARG A 132 -17.54 -14.05 9.04
C ARG A 132 -18.79 -13.19 8.85
N PRO A 133 -19.31 -12.56 9.91
CA PRO A 133 -20.42 -11.63 9.78
C PRO A 133 -20.00 -10.41 8.95
N VAL A 134 -20.93 -9.86 8.18
CA VAL A 134 -20.71 -8.61 7.42
C VAL A 134 -20.71 -7.43 8.40
N LEU A 135 -19.66 -6.61 8.37
CA LEU A 135 -19.57 -5.40 9.19
C LEU A 135 -19.95 -4.17 8.35
N GLY A 136 -20.82 -3.32 8.90
CA GLY A 136 -21.41 -2.16 8.22
C GLY A 136 -22.93 -2.22 8.07
N THR A 137 -23.59 -3.24 8.64
CA THR A 137 -25.05 -3.38 8.69
C THR A 137 -25.64 -2.63 9.89
N LYS A 138 -26.98 -2.65 10.05
CA LYS A 138 -27.63 -2.09 11.25
C LYS A 138 -27.29 -2.89 12.52
N GLU A 139 -27.13 -4.21 12.39
CA GLU A 139 -26.82 -5.12 13.49
C GLU A 139 -25.33 -5.04 13.88
N HIS A 140 -24.45 -4.83 12.90
CA HIS A 140 -23.02 -4.67 13.09
C HIS A 140 -22.55 -3.34 12.48
N PRO A 141 -22.83 -2.19 13.13
CA PRO A 141 -22.42 -0.90 12.61
C PRO A 141 -20.90 -0.82 12.51
N TYR A 142 -20.40 -0.39 11.35
CA TYR A 142 -18.98 -0.26 11.08
C TYR A 142 -18.73 0.75 9.96
N PRO A 143 -17.58 1.45 9.95
CA PRO A 143 -17.18 2.30 8.82
C PRO A 143 -17.23 1.54 7.49
N ARG A 144 -17.47 2.27 6.41
CA ARG A 144 -17.35 1.71 5.05
C ARG A 144 -15.89 1.59 4.65
N ARG A 145 -15.63 0.69 3.71
CA ARG A 145 -14.34 0.52 3.05
C ARG A 145 -14.43 0.87 1.57
N CYS A 146 -13.29 0.91 0.88
CA CYS A 146 -13.24 1.10 -0.57
C CYS A 146 -13.88 -0.09 -1.29
N ARG A 147 -14.87 0.18 -2.14
CA ARG A 147 -15.54 -0.83 -2.97
C ARG A 147 -14.56 -1.44 -3.98
N THR A 148 -14.57 -2.77 -4.06
CA THR A 148 -13.74 -3.57 -4.99
C THR A 148 -14.59 -4.25 -6.05
N GLY A 149 -15.84 -4.60 -5.73
CA GLY A 149 -16.81 -5.11 -6.70
C GLY A 149 -16.50 -6.50 -7.25
N ARG A 150 -15.68 -7.31 -6.56
CA ARG A 150 -15.37 -8.68 -6.97
C ARG A 150 -16.63 -9.55 -6.85
N PRO A 151 -16.65 -10.72 -7.52
CA PRO A 151 -17.77 -11.65 -7.40
C PRO A 151 -18.02 -12.08 -5.96
N LYS A 152 -19.29 -12.37 -5.65
CA LYS A 152 -19.72 -12.98 -4.38
C LYS A 152 -19.22 -14.44 -4.29
N THR A 153 -19.07 -14.96 -3.09
CA THR A 153 -18.70 -16.37 -2.84
C THR A 153 -19.85 -17.32 -3.24
N LEU A 154 -19.52 -18.58 -3.49
CA LEU A 154 -20.51 -19.59 -3.88
C LEU A 154 -21.41 -20.00 -2.72
N TYR A 155 -20.84 -20.18 -1.52
CA TYR A 155 -21.60 -20.65 -0.35
C TYR A 155 -22.22 -19.53 0.50
N ASP A 156 -21.83 -18.26 0.28
CA ASP A 156 -22.42 -17.12 0.99
C ASP A 156 -22.57 -15.89 0.07
N PRO A 157 -23.76 -15.67 -0.51
CA PRO A 157 -24.01 -14.56 -1.43
C PRO A 157 -23.81 -13.18 -0.83
N GLU A 158 -23.73 -13.03 0.48
CA GLU A 158 -23.46 -11.73 1.12
C GLU A 158 -21.95 -11.45 1.26
N THR A 159 -21.11 -12.47 1.12
CA THR A 159 -19.65 -12.36 1.22
C THR A 159 -19.01 -12.16 -0.16
N GLU A 160 -18.14 -11.17 -0.28
CA GLU A 160 -17.33 -10.93 -1.47
C GLU A 160 -16.10 -11.86 -1.46
N ARG A 161 -15.75 -12.39 -2.64
CA ARG A 161 -14.62 -13.30 -2.78
C ARG A 161 -13.30 -12.59 -2.51
N ARG A 162 -12.43 -13.26 -1.73
CA ARG A 162 -11.10 -12.75 -1.43
C ARG A 162 -10.19 -12.76 -2.66
N SER A 163 -9.36 -11.73 -2.78
CA SER A 163 -8.29 -11.65 -3.77
C SER A 163 -7.02 -11.08 -3.13
N SER A 164 -5.87 -11.35 -3.75
CA SER A 164 -4.61 -10.68 -3.45
C SER A 164 -3.87 -10.44 -4.77
N PRO A 165 -3.52 -9.18 -5.13
CA PRO A 165 -3.74 -7.96 -4.35
C PRO A 165 -5.22 -7.51 -4.30
N VAL A 166 -5.54 -6.68 -3.30
CA VAL A 166 -6.84 -6.03 -3.15
C VAL A 166 -6.79 -4.69 -3.89
N TYR A 167 -7.82 -4.37 -4.68
CA TYR A 167 -7.90 -3.09 -5.38
C TYR A 167 -7.94 -1.93 -4.38
N VAL A 168 -7.17 -0.89 -4.69
CA VAL A 168 -7.32 0.47 -4.21
C VAL A 168 -7.19 1.39 -5.42
N PRO A 169 -7.76 2.60 -5.41
CA PRO A 169 -7.55 3.58 -6.46
C PRO A 169 -6.06 3.72 -6.80
N ARG A 170 -5.71 3.78 -8.08
CA ARG A 170 -4.33 3.60 -8.54
C ARG A 170 -3.30 4.47 -7.83
N ASP A 171 -3.63 5.73 -7.55
CA ASP A 171 -2.74 6.68 -6.88
C ASP A 171 -2.58 6.43 -5.37
N GLU A 172 -3.49 5.68 -4.74
CA GLU A 172 -3.44 5.27 -3.33
C GLU A 172 -2.60 3.99 -3.14
N GLN A 173 -2.28 3.29 -4.22
CA GLN A 173 -1.46 2.11 -4.15
C GLN A 173 -0.01 2.49 -3.87
N PHE A 174 0.63 1.78 -2.93
CA PHE A 174 2.07 1.94 -2.70
C PHE A 174 2.84 1.71 -3.99
N SER A 175 3.88 2.53 -4.22
CA SER A 175 4.85 2.24 -5.28
C SER A 175 5.53 0.90 -5.01
N ASP A 176 5.94 0.19 -6.07
CA ASP A 176 6.57 -1.14 -5.96
C ASP A 176 7.75 -1.17 -4.99
N VAL A 177 8.52 -0.08 -4.93
CA VAL A 177 9.66 0.09 -4.02
C VAL A 177 9.22 0.15 -2.56
N LYS A 178 8.14 0.89 -2.25
CA LYS A 178 7.59 1.00 -0.90
C LYS A 178 6.82 -0.26 -0.50
N GLY A 179 6.10 -0.89 -1.44
CA GLY A 179 5.34 -2.12 -1.22
C GLY A 179 6.21 -3.26 -0.67
N ARG A 180 7.41 -3.45 -1.21
CA ARG A 180 8.36 -4.46 -0.67
C ARG A 180 8.75 -4.22 0.78
N THR A 181 8.82 -2.95 1.18
CA THR A 181 9.27 -2.53 2.51
C THR A 181 8.13 -2.53 3.54
N PHE A 182 6.87 -2.44 3.11
CA PHE A 182 5.71 -2.22 3.99
C PHE A 182 4.56 -3.22 3.82
N SER A 183 4.63 -4.20 2.92
CA SER A 183 3.47 -5.06 2.70
C SER A 183 3.26 -6.06 3.84
N ALA A 184 2.03 -6.04 4.39
CA ALA A 184 1.53 -7.09 5.28
C ALA A 184 1.61 -8.48 4.61
N THR A 185 1.59 -8.55 3.27
CA THR A 185 1.83 -9.80 2.52
C THR A 185 3.24 -10.33 2.73
N THR A 186 4.25 -9.46 2.70
CA THR A 186 5.64 -9.81 3.00
C THR A 186 5.74 -10.33 4.44
N LEU A 187 5.22 -9.58 5.42
CA LEU A 187 5.20 -10.01 6.83
C LEU A 187 4.46 -11.33 7.01
N ARG A 188 3.28 -11.48 6.40
CA ARG A 188 2.45 -12.69 6.44
C ARG A 188 3.17 -13.89 5.82
N SER A 189 3.81 -13.72 4.67
CA SER A 189 4.58 -14.79 4.01
C SER A 189 5.77 -15.20 4.85
N GLY A 190 6.48 -14.24 5.45
CA GLY A 190 7.56 -14.50 6.38
C GLY A 190 7.09 -15.26 7.63
N LEU A 191 6.01 -14.81 8.27
CA LEU A 191 5.39 -15.53 9.39
C LEU A 191 4.96 -16.95 8.98
N HIS A 192 4.32 -17.12 7.82
CA HIS A 192 3.94 -18.45 7.33
C HIS A 192 5.13 -19.35 6.99
N ALA A 193 6.29 -18.79 6.63
CA ALA A 193 7.51 -19.55 6.41
C ALA A 193 8.17 -19.99 7.74
N ILE A 194 8.10 -19.15 8.77
CA ILE A 194 8.73 -19.40 10.08
C ILE A 194 7.84 -20.29 10.98
N LEU A 195 6.51 -20.10 10.95
CA LEU A 195 5.58 -20.82 11.83
C LEU A 195 5.74 -22.35 11.79
N PRO A 196 5.91 -23.02 10.63
CA PRO A 196 6.17 -24.46 10.58
C PRO A 196 7.47 -24.87 11.27
N ALA A 197 8.53 -24.06 11.20
CA ALA A 197 9.81 -24.33 11.86
C ALA A 197 9.72 -24.19 13.38
N LEU A 198 8.85 -23.30 13.87
CA LEU A 198 8.57 -23.12 15.30
C LEU A 198 7.53 -24.11 15.85
N ALA A 199 6.72 -24.73 15.00
CA ALA A 199 5.63 -25.62 15.41
C ALA A 199 6.07 -26.77 16.35
N PRO A 200 7.24 -27.44 16.15
CA PRO A 200 7.72 -28.47 17.08
C PRO A 200 8.06 -27.92 18.47
N LEU A 201 8.59 -26.70 18.53
CA LEU A 201 8.95 -26.02 19.79
C LEU A 201 7.69 -25.57 20.56
N LEU A 202 6.68 -25.08 19.82
CA LEU A 202 5.39 -24.64 20.35
C LEU A 202 4.53 -25.81 20.85
N ASN A 203 4.60 -26.97 20.18
CA ASN A 203 3.84 -28.16 20.61
C ASN A 203 4.32 -28.73 21.95
N ASN A 204 5.58 -28.51 22.33
CA ASN A 204 6.16 -28.99 23.58
C ASN A 204 6.12 -27.96 24.72
N SER A 205 5.76 -26.71 24.45
CA SER A 205 5.88 -25.60 25.41
C SER A 205 4.62 -24.73 25.36
N GLN A 206 3.64 -25.00 26.24
CA GLN A 206 2.36 -24.28 26.21
C GLN A 206 2.47 -22.80 26.65
N CYS A 207 3.49 -22.41 27.43
CA CYS A 207 3.64 -21.06 27.97
C CYS A 207 5.12 -20.71 28.22
N PHE A 208 5.45 -19.42 28.23
CA PHE A 208 6.70 -18.95 28.83
C PHE A 208 6.70 -19.27 30.34
N SER A 209 7.77 -19.87 30.84
CA SER A 209 7.86 -20.31 32.24
C SER A 209 8.12 -19.16 33.21
N HIS A 210 8.69 -18.05 32.74
CA HIS A 210 8.99 -16.83 33.52
C HIS A 210 9.32 -15.65 32.59
N PHE A 211 9.31 -14.42 33.11
CA PHE A 211 9.60 -13.19 32.34
C PHE A 211 10.96 -13.20 31.62
N PRO A 212 12.08 -13.67 32.23
CA PRO A 212 13.34 -13.80 31.50
C PRO A 212 13.30 -14.71 30.27
N ALA A 213 12.37 -15.67 30.19
CA ALA A 213 12.20 -16.47 28.97
C ALA A 213 11.57 -15.66 27.82
N ILE A 214 10.88 -14.55 28.13
CA ILE A 214 10.41 -13.56 27.16
C ILE A 214 11.58 -12.63 26.79
N ASP A 215 12.39 -12.19 27.76
CA ASP A 215 13.57 -11.35 27.51
C ASP A 215 14.64 -12.07 26.66
N ALA A 216 14.72 -13.40 26.81
CA ALA A 216 15.56 -14.27 25.99
C ALA A 216 15.24 -14.14 24.49
N LEU A 217 14.01 -13.82 24.09
CA LEU A 217 13.64 -13.62 22.68
C LEU A 217 14.43 -12.48 22.01
N TYR A 218 14.84 -11.48 22.80
CA TYR A 218 15.56 -10.28 22.34
C TYR A 218 17.06 -10.34 22.62
N SER A 219 17.52 -11.25 23.48
CA SER A 219 18.92 -11.42 23.88
C SER A 219 19.53 -12.67 23.24
N ASP A 220 19.11 -13.85 23.71
CA ASP A 220 19.65 -15.16 23.30
C ASP A 220 19.00 -15.71 22.02
N GLY A 221 17.75 -15.33 21.73
CA GLY A 221 16.95 -15.76 20.58
C GLY A 221 16.35 -17.17 20.72
N ILE A 222 15.63 -17.59 19.67
CA ILE A 222 15.04 -18.95 19.57
C ILE A 222 15.90 -19.79 18.62
N PRO A 223 16.44 -20.95 19.06
CA PRO A 223 17.17 -21.85 18.18
C PRO A 223 16.21 -22.49 17.17
N LEU A 224 16.58 -22.45 15.89
CA LEU A 224 15.81 -23.09 14.81
C LEU A 224 16.36 -24.50 14.52
N PRO A 225 15.49 -25.52 14.36
CA PRO A 225 15.94 -26.88 14.04
C PRO A 225 16.58 -26.94 12.65
N VAL A 226 17.74 -27.60 12.55
CA VAL A 226 18.63 -27.64 11.36
C VAL A 226 18.25 -28.77 10.37
N ASP A 227 17.15 -29.48 10.60
CA ASP A 227 16.90 -30.76 9.93
C ASP A 227 16.44 -30.62 8.47
N GLY A 228 17.43 -30.70 7.55
CA GLY A 228 17.42 -31.62 6.41
C GLY A 228 16.59 -31.29 5.15
N HIS A 229 15.57 -30.43 5.23
CA HIS A 229 14.76 -30.06 4.04
C HIS A 229 14.55 -28.54 3.89
N GLY A 230 15.14 -27.73 4.78
CA GLY A 230 14.86 -26.30 4.92
C GLY A 230 15.68 -25.34 4.07
N GLY A 231 16.65 -25.80 3.27
CA GLY A 231 17.57 -24.93 2.50
C GLY A 231 16.88 -23.87 1.62
N ALA A 232 15.66 -24.14 1.16
CA ALA A 232 14.85 -23.18 0.40
C ALA A 232 14.07 -22.20 1.29
N SER A 233 13.75 -22.57 2.53
CA SER A 233 13.01 -21.76 3.51
C SER A 233 13.88 -20.69 4.16
N PHE A 234 15.20 -20.93 4.28
CA PHE A 234 16.14 -20.04 4.97
C PHE A 234 16.46 -18.75 4.19
N ASN A 235 16.64 -18.83 2.87
CA ASN A 235 16.85 -17.63 2.03
C ASN A 235 15.63 -16.72 1.99
N VAL A 236 14.43 -17.30 2.11
CA VAL A 236 13.17 -16.54 2.12
C VAL A 236 13.05 -15.71 3.39
N ILE A 237 13.56 -16.15 4.54
CA ILE A 237 13.45 -15.41 5.81
C ILE A 237 14.28 -14.12 5.77
N ASN A 238 15.51 -14.19 5.26
CA ASN A 238 16.41 -13.03 5.14
C ASN A 238 15.93 -12.01 4.08
N ASP A 239 15.33 -12.46 2.98
CA ASP A 239 14.81 -11.57 1.94
C ASP A 239 13.46 -10.92 2.30
N VAL A 240 12.72 -11.47 3.26
CA VAL A 240 11.30 -11.11 3.49
C VAL A 240 11.07 -10.33 4.78
N ILE A 241 11.87 -10.44 5.85
CA ILE A 241 11.55 -9.72 7.12
C ILE A 241 12.73 -8.92 7.70
N PRO A 242 13.21 -7.85 7.04
CA PRO A 242 14.34 -7.08 7.56
C PRO A 242 14.01 -6.08 8.68
N ARG A 243 12.78 -6.05 9.23
CA ARG A 243 12.34 -4.96 10.14
C ARG A 243 11.80 -5.37 11.52
N VAL A 244 11.67 -6.66 11.80
CA VAL A 244 11.10 -7.13 13.09
C VAL A 244 11.95 -8.25 13.70
N VAL A 245 12.67 -8.99 12.87
CA VAL A 245 13.43 -10.16 13.26
C VAL A 245 14.79 -10.08 12.58
N GLN A 246 15.85 -10.18 13.38
CA GLN A 246 17.22 -10.30 12.89
C GLN A 246 17.63 -11.77 13.08
N MET A 247 17.85 -12.46 11.97
CA MET A 247 18.48 -13.78 11.98
C MET A 247 19.98 -13.58 12.14
N ILE A 248 20.54 -14.10 13.23
CA ILE A 248 21.98 -14.04 13.48
C ILE A 248 22.54 -15.44 13.23
N GLU A 249 23.47 -15.55 12.28
CA GLU A 249 24.29 -16.75 12.09
C GLU A 249 25.56 -16.58 12.93
N ASP A 250 25.51 -17.00 14.20
CA ASP A 250 26.71 -17.17 15.00
C ASP A 250 27.01 -18.67 15.09
N THR A 251 28.00 -19.11 14.31
CA THR A 251 28.70 -20.41 14.46
C THR A 251 27.79 -21.64 14.61
N THR A 252 27.51 -22.32 13.49
CA THR A 252 26.84 -23.64 13.39
C THR A 252 25.39 -23.78 13.86
N GLU A 253 24.84 -22.81 14.58
CA GLU A 253 23.45 -22.80 15.02
C GLU A 253 22.70 -21.60 14.43
N HIS A 254 21.50 -21.84 13.89
CA HIS A 254 20.65 -20.78 13.34
C HIS A 254 19.71 -20.26 14.43
N VAL A 255 19.84 -18.98 14.78
CA VAL A 255 19.06 -18.35 15.86
C VAL A 255 18.17 -17.24 15.32
N LEU A 256 16.89 -17.29 15.71
CA LEU A 256 15.88 -16.26 15.44
C LEU A 256 15.85 -15.28 16.61
N ARG A 257 16.32 -14.05 16.40
CA ARG A 257 16.33 -13.01 17.44
C ARG A 257 15.45 -11.83 17.07
N PHE A 258 14.65 -11.36 18.02
CA PHE A 258 13.83 -10.15 17.82
C PHE A 258 14.64 -8.90 18.14
N GLU A 259 14.29 -7.78 17.49
CA GLU A 259 14.83 -6.48 17.88
C GLU A 259 14.33 -6.10 19.27
N VAL A 260 15.21 -5.51 20.09
CA VAL A 260 14.87 -5.08 21.44
C VAL A 260 13.82 -3.95 21.34
N PRO A 261 12.64 -4.09 21.97
CA PRO A 261 11.66 -3.02 22.01
C PRO A 261 12.22 -1.77 22.68
N GLU A 262 12.01 -0.60 22.09
CA GLU A 262 12.50 0.70 22.60
C GLU A 262 12.10 0.95 24.08
N MET A 263 10.92 0.46 24.47
CA MET A 263 10.44 0.47 25.85
C MET A 263 11.37 -0.26 26.84
N LEU A 264 12.00 -1.37 26.43
CA LEU A 264 12.95 -2.15 27.26
C LEU A 264 14.38 -1.56 27.22
N GLU A 265 14.73 -0.81 26.17
CA GLU A 265 16.03 -0.10 26.10
C GLU A 265 16.13 1.03 27.13
N SER A 266 15.01 1.67 27.46
CA SER A 266 14.96 2.81 28.39
C SER A 266 15.15 2.44 29.87
N GLU A 267 14.78 1.22 30.27
CA GLU A 267 14.97 0.74 31.66
C GLU A 267 16.45 0.47 31.97
N HIS A 268 17.22 0.00 30.98
CA HIS A 268 18.66 -0.18 31.10
C HIS A 268 19.45 1.15 31.12
N ARG A 269 18.80 2.28 30.81
CA ARG A 269 19.39 3.64 30.84
C ARG A 269 19.05 4.47 32.08
N ARG A 270 18.37 3.93 33.09
CA ARG A 270 18.23 4.65 34.37
C ARG A 270 19.53 4.47 35.18
N PRO A 271 20.41 5.48 35.31
CA PRO A 271 21.46 5.39 36.30
C PRO A 271 20.78 5.28 37.67
N CYS A 272 21.15 4.25 38.42
CA CYS A 272 20.84 4.16 39.84
C CYS A 272 21.18 5.51 40.49
N LEU A 273 20.17 6.28 40.89
CA LEU A 273 20.31 7.40 41.79
C LEU A 273 20.67 6.81 43.16
N VAL A 274 21.96 6.55 43.35
CA VAL A 274 22.55 6.29 44.66
C VAL A 274 22.33 7.56 45.48
N ARG A 275 21.33 7.54 46.36
CA ARG A 275 21.26 8.49 47.47
C ARG A 275 22.49 8.26 48.34
N GLN A 276 23.50 9.12 48.22
CA GLN A 276 24.49 9.30 49.26
C GLN A 276 23.84 10.12 50.38
N SER A 277 23.51 9.48 51.49
CA SER A 277 23.22 10.13 52.77
C SER A 277 24.55 10.55 53.40
N THR A 278 24.62 11.83 53.76
CA THR A 278 25.57 12.38 54.75
C THR A 278 25.15 11.98 56.16
#